data_AF-A0A6G0Y0E7-F1
#
_entry.id   AF-A0A6G0Y0E7-F1
#
_cell.length_a   1.000
_cell.length_b   1.000
_cell.length_c   1.000
_cell.angle_alpha   90.00
_cell.angle_beta   90.00
_cell.angle_gamma   90.00
#
_symmetry.space_group_name_H-M   'P 1'
#
loop_
_entity.id
_entity.type
_entity.pdbx_description
1 polymer ?
#
loop_
_entity_poly.entity_id
_entity_poly.type
_entity_poly.pdbx_seq_one_letter_code
_entity_poly.pdbx_strand_id
1 'polypeptide(L)'
;MQEPTLEGNLIFIKTHFSFIPNKITFLEKQEVLLADSISSFDEIVKKISETPGSIGKSINTKLNTILKKNTAYGLLKNIKDIISGTCESISNMDQNITVTDIPYFKYAPVSSVDVERSFSTYKTVLADNRRRFTFENLKKTLIVQCNSHCNGKSIEKINLLIK
;
A
#
# COMPACT_ATOMS: atom_id res chain seq x y z
N MET A 1 38.73 3.59 8.69
CA MET A 1 37.64 2.61 8.89
C MET A 1 37.90 1.48 7.91
N GLN A 2 37.98 0.23 8.39
CA GLN A 2 38.15 -0.93 7.52
C GLN A 2 36.85 -1.11 6.73
N GLU A 3 36.94 -1.27 5.41
CA GLU A 3 35.76 -1.55 4.59
C GLU A 3 35.05 -2.80 5.12
N PRO A 4 33.72 -2.75 5.34
CA PRO A 4 33.01 -3.93 5.79
C PRO A 4 33.12 -5.02 4.73
N THR A 5 33.52 -6.21 5.15
CA THR A 5 33.53 -7.38 4.27
C THR A 5 32.11 -7.67 3.80
N LEU A 6 31.97 -8.31 2.63
CA LEU A 6 30.66 -8.76 2.13
C LEU A 6 29.90 -9.56 3.20
N GLU A 7 30.61 -10.42 3.93
CA GLU A 7 30.08 -11.21 5.04
C GLU A 7 29.54 -10.32 6.18
N GLY A 8 30.29 -9.29 6.60
CA GLY A 8 29.83 -8.33 7.60
C GLY A 8 28.57 -7.58 7.19
N ASN A 9 28.48 -7.17 5.92
CA ASN A 9 27.29 -6.52 5.38
C ASN A 9 26.06 -7.45 5.40
N LEU A 10 26.23 -8.72 5.01
CA LEU A 10 25.16 -9.72 5.01
C LEU A 10 24.65 -10.01 6.43
N ILE A 11 25.57 -10.16 7.39
CA ILE A 11 25.22 -10.36 8.81
C ILE A 11 24.44 -9.14 9.34
N PHE A 12 24.91 -7.93 9.04
CA PHE A 12 24.22 -6.70 9.45
C PHE A 12 22.79 -6.64 8.88
N ILE A 13 22.63 -6.89 7.58
CA ILE A 13 21.32 -6.91 6.92
C ILE A 13 20.41 -7.97 7.53
N LYS A 14 20.91 -9.20 7.73
CA LYS A 14 20.12 -10.29 8.30
C LYS A 14 19.69 -9.99 9.73
N THR A 15 20.57 -9.40 10.53
CA THR A 15 20.31 -9.10 11.94
C THR A 15 19.28 -7.99 12.09
N HIS A 16 19.43 -6.90 11.33
CA HIS A 16 18.61 -5.71 11.54
C HIS A 16 17.40 -5.60 10.62
N PHE A 17 17.38 -6.23 9.44
CA PHE A 17 16.34 -6.01 8.43
C PHE A 17 15.57 -7.27 8.01
N SER A 18 15.86 -8.43 8.60
CA SER A 18 15.14 -9.68 8.28
C SER A 18 13.65 -9.68 8.62
N PHE A 19 13.19 -8.72 9.44
CA PHE A 19 11.78 -8.57 9.78
C PHE A 19 10.97 -7.83 8.69
N ILE A 20 11.64 -7.06 7.81
CA ILE A 20 10.99 -6.22 6.81
C ILE A 20 10.13 -7.04 5.84
N PRO A 21 10.60 -8.16 5.26
CA PRO A 21 9.79 -8.96 4.35
C PRO A 21 8.45 -9.40 4.95
N ASN A 22 8.47 -9.88 6.20
CA ASN A 22 7.24 -10.31 6.88
C ASN A 22 6.25 -9.15 7.09
N LYS A 23 6.75 -7.96 7.40
CA LYS A 23 5.92 -6.75 7.55
C LYS A 23 5.37 -6.27 6.22
N ILE A 24 6.15 -6.34 5.13
CA ILE A 24 5.66 -6.05 3.77
C ILE A 24 4.55 -7.03 3.40
N THR A 25 4.75 -8.34 3.55
CA THR A 25 3.71 -9.35 3.27
C THR A 25 2.43 -9.12 4.06
N PHE A 26 2.53 -8.62 5.30
CA PHE A 26 1.35 -8.21 6.07
C PHE A 26 0.64 -7.01 5.44
N LEU A 27 1.39 -5.97 5.04
CA LEU A 27 0.84 -4.76 4.40
C LEU A 27 0.28 -5.00 2.99
N GLU A 28 0.57 -6.15 2.38
CA GLU A 28 0.06 -6.60 1.07
C GLU A 28 -1.25 -7.40 1.18
N LYS A 29 -1.70 -7.71 2.40
CA LYS A 29 -2.98 -8.38 2.63
C LYS A 29 -4.13 -7.42 2.42
N GLN A 30 -5.22 -7.95 1.85
CA GLN A 30 -6.48 -7.24 1.72
C GLN A 30 -7.31 -7.39 3.00
N GLU A 31 -8.29 -6.50 3.17
CA GLU A 31 -9.25 -6.51 4.28
C GLU A 31 -8.63 -6.38 5.69
N VAL A 32 -7.39 -5.89 5.77
CA VAL A 32 -6.74 -5.54 7.04
C VAL A 32 -7.25 -4.18 7.52
N LEU A 33 -7.47 -4.05 8.82
CA LEU A 33 -7.86 -2.76 9.40
C LEU A 33 -6.76 -1.72 9.14
N LEU A 34 -7.17 -0.48 8.85
CA LEU A 34 -6.25 0.64 8.70
C LEU A 34 -5.37 0.80 9.95
N ALA A 35 -5.97 0.63 11.14
CA ALA A 35 -5.26 0.68 12.42
C ALA A 35 -4.13 -0.35 12.52
N ASP A 36 -4.38 -1.59 12.13
CA ASP A 36 -3.39 -2.66 12.17
C ASP A 36 -2.27 -2.42 11.15
N SER A 37 -2.62 -1.95 9.95
CA SER A 37 -1.67 -1.61 8.90
C SER A 37 -0.73 -0.48 9.30
N ILE A 38 -1.27 0.61 9.84
CA ILE A 38 -0.48 1.74 10.35
C ILE A 38 0.41 1.30 11.52
N SER A 39 -0.13 0.51 12.46
CA SER A 39 0.65 0.00 13.60
C SER A 39 1.81 -0.88 13.12
N SER A 40 1.56 -1.75 12.14
CA SER A 40 2.58 -2.60 11.54
C SER A 40 3.69 -1.79 10.87
N PHE A 41 3.35 -0.71 10.17
CA PHE A 41 4.34 0.19 9.57
C PHE A 41 5.10 1.01 10.62
N ASP A 42 4.43 1.49 11.67
CA ASP A 42 5.07 2.23 12.76
C ASP A 42 6.09 1.36 13.53
N GLU A 43 5.86 0.06 13.64
CA GLU A 43 6.88 -0.88 14.12
C GLU A 43 8.12 -0.94 13.22
N ILE A 44 7.95 -0.86 11.88
CA ILE A 44 9.09 -0.79 10.95
C ILE A 44 9.89 0.49 11.21
N VAL A 45 9.20 1.63 11.31
CA VAL A 45 9.82 2.93 11.59
C VAL A 45 10.61 2.88 12.89
N LYS A 46 10.02 2.33 13.95
CA LYS A 46 10.66 2.17 15.26
C LYS A 46 11.94 1.32 15.15
N LYS A 47 11.87 0.12 14.59
CA LYS A 47 13.04 -0.77 14.47
C LYS A 47 14.17 -0.18 13.60
N ILE A 48 13.82 0.56 12.55
CA ILE A 48 14.80 1.29 11.73
C ILE A 48 15.46 2.41 12.55
N SER A 49 14.71 3.13 13.38
CA SER A 49 15.25 4.17 14.24
C SER A 49 16.23 3.64 15.31
N GLU A 50 16.02 2.40 15.75
CA GLU A 50 16.87 1.69 16.72
C GLU A 50 18.10 1.03 16.08
N THR A 51 18.21 1.03 14.74
CA THR A 51 19.31 0.36 14.05
C THR A 51 20.63 1.14 14.22
N PRO A 52 21.68 0.53 14.79
CA PRO A 52 22.93 1.21 15.09
C PRO A 52 23.80 1.45 13.84
N GLY A 53 24.85 2.24 14.02
CA GLY A 53 25.88 2.46 13.01
C GLY A 53 25.54 3.55 11.97
N SER A 54 26.53 3.91 11.16
CA SER A 54 26.38 4.93 10.10
C SER A 54 25.37 4.51 9.03
N ILE A 55 25.35 3.22 8.68
CA ILE A 55 24.40 2.64 7.72
C ILE A 55 22.97 2.77 8.25
N GLY A 56 22.71 2.37 9.50
CA GLY A 56 21.41 2.52 10.15
C GLY A 56 20.94 3.97 10.17
N LYS A 57 21.82 4.91 10.55
CA LYS A 57 21.54 6.35 10.53
C LYS A 57 21.18 6.86 9.12
N SER A 58 21.89 6.40 8.09
CA SER A 58 21.61 6.78 6.69
C SER A 58 20.22 6.29 6.24
N ILE A 59 19.89 5.03 6.55
CA ILE A 59 18.58 4.44 6.23
C ILE A 59 17.46 5.17 6.98
N ASN A 60 17.62 5.42 8.29
CA ASN A 60 16.65 6.16 9.09
C ASN A 60 16.44 7.59 8.56
N THR A 61 17.51 8.27 8.15
CA THR A 61 17.43 9.62 7.55
C THR A 61 16.62 9.59 6.25
N LYS A 62 16.87 8.59 5.39
CA LYS A 62 16.12 8.41 4.14
C LYS A 62 14.63 8.13 4.43
N LEU A 63 14.33 7.24 5.37
CA LEU A 63 12.95 6.92 5.76
C LEU A 63 12.20 8.17 6.24
N ASN A 64 12.76 8.91 7.20
CA ASN A 64 12.13 10.12 7.72
C ASN A 64 11.94 11.18 6.64
N THR A 65 12.87 11.30 5.69
CA THR A 65 12.74 12.21 4.55
C THR A 65 11.57 11.83 3.64
N ILE A 66 11.38 10.53 3.38
CA ILE A 66 10.25 10.02 2.60
C ILE A 66 8.93 10.26 3.34
N LEU A 67 8.87 9.97 4.64
CA LEU A 67 7.66 10.16 5.45
C LEU A 67 7.24 11.62 5.53
N LYS A 68 8.19 12.55 5.67
CA LYS A 68 7.90 13.99 5.66
C LYS A 68 7.34 14.48 4.31
N LYS A 69 7.77 13.88 3.20
CA LYS A 69 7.26 14.20 1.86
C LYS A 69 5.90 13.57 1.58
N ASN A 70 5.57 12.47 2.26
CA ASN A 70 4.32 11.75 2.08
C ASN A 70 3.23 12.30 3.00
N THR A 71 2.62 13.43 2.62
CA THR A 71 1.52 14.04 3.37
C THR A 71 0.31 13.12 3.52
N ALA A 72 0.04 12.29 2.51
CA ALA A 72 -1.06 11.31 2.52
C ALA A 72 -0.91 10.25 3.64
N TYR A 73 0.32 9.88 4.02
CA TYR A 73 0.53 8.99 5.16
C TYR A 73 0.12 9.65 6.49
N GLY A 74 0.41 10.95 6.65
CA GLY A 74 -0.04 11.73 7.81
C GLY A 74 -1.57 11.84 7.87
N LEU A 75 -2.21 12.02 6.72
CA LEU A 75 -3.66 12.01 6.59
C LEU A 75 -4.28 10.67 7.01
N LEU A 76 -3.72 9.54 6.57
CA LEU A 76 -4.16 8.21 6.97
C LEU A 76 -4.04 7.97 8.49
N LYS A 77 -2.98 8.51 9.13
CA LYS A 77 -2.86 8.48 10.59
C LYS A 77 -3.98 9.24 11.29
N ASN A 78 -4.29 10.45 10.82
CA ASN A 78 -5.39 11.23 11.37
C ASN A 78 -6.73 10.51 11.21
N ILE A 79 -7.00 9.94 10.03
CA ILE A 79 -8.20 9.13 9.77
C ILE A 79 -8.27 7.95 10.74
N LYS A 80 -7.17 7.22 10.93
CA LYS A 80 -7.09 6.11 11.88
C LYS A 80 -7.38 6.55 13.30
N ASP A 81 -6.88 7.72 13.72
CA ASP A 81 -7.14 8.24 15.06
C ASP A 81 -8.60 8.67 15.24
N ILE A 82 -9.23 9.26 14.22
CA ILE A 82 -10.67 9.58 14.22
C ILE A 82 -11.52 8.30 14.33
N ILE A 83 -11.24 7.29 13.50
CA ILE A 83 -11.95 6.00 13.52
C ILE A 83 -11.77 5.30 14.88
N SER A 84 -10.62 5.49 15.53
CA SER A 84 -10.32 4.93 16.85
C SER A 84 -10.89 5.74 18.02
N GLY A 85 -11.48 6.92 17.76
CA GLY A 85 -11.99 7.82 18.79
C GLY A 85 -10.91 8.53 19.62
N THR A 86 -9.64 8.54 19.16
CA THR A 86 -8.52 9.18 19.86
C THR A 86 -8.33 10.65 19.49
N CYS A 87 -9.04 11.14 18.46
CA CYS A 87 -9.01 12.54 18.05
C CYS A 87 -10.41 13.03 17.67
N GLU A 88 -10.74 14.27 18.05
CA GLU A 88 -12.07 14.87 17.84
C GLU A 88 -12.14 15.75 16.59
N SER A 89 -10.99 16.19 16.06
CA SER A 89 -10.95 17.13 14.93
C SER A 89 -10.16 16.61 13.74
N ILE A 90 -10.77 16.83 12.59
CA ILE A 90 -10.21 16.54 11.28
C ILE A 90 -9.27 17.69 10.91
N SER A 91 -8.12 17.76 11.56
CA SER A 91 -7.08 18.72 11.16
C SER A 91 -6.39 18.22 9.89
N ASN A 92 -6.35 19.08 8.86
CA ASN A 92 -5.62 18.85 7.60
C ASN A 92 -6.23 17.81 6.62
N MET A 93 -7.56 17.70 6.51
CA MET A 93 -8.13 17.05 5.33
C MET A 93 -7.88 17.91 4.09
N ASP A 94 -7.44 17.26 3.01
CA ASP A 94 -7.67 17.78 1.67
C ASP A 94 -9.17 18.08 1.51
N GLN A 95 -9.52 19.14 0.78
CA GLN A 95 -10.91 19.59 0.57
C GLN A 95 -11.85 18.52 -0.04
N ASN A 96 -11.31 17.35 -0.41
CA ASN A 96 -11.99 16.28 -1.11
C ASN A 96 -12.48 15.11 -0.22
N ILE A 97 -12.14 15.07 1.07
CA ILE A 97 -12.61 13.99 1.96
C ILE A 97 -13.59 14.57 2.99
N THR A 98 -14.81 14.06 2.96
CA THR A 98 -15.91 14.49 3.82
C THR A 98 -16.07 13.58 5.04
N VAL A 99 -16.84 14.01 6.03
CA VAL A 99 -17.14 13.21 7.24
C VAL A 99 -17.82 11.88 6.87
N THR A 100 -18.65 11.88 5.82
CA THR A 100 -19.30 10.67 5.32
C THR A 100 -18.34 9.68 4.68
N ASP A 101 -17.14 10.12 4.29
CA ASP A 101 -16.14 9.26 3.65
C ASP A 101 -15.30 8.49 4.68
N ILE A 102 -15.13 9.02 5.90
CA ILE A 102 -14.27 8.48 6.95
C ILE A 102 -14.52 6.99 7.24
N PRO A 103 -15.77 6.51 7.39
CA PRO A 103 -16.01 5.10 7.68
C PRO A 103 -15.52 4.16 6.58
N TYR A 104 -15.46 4.61 5.33
CA TYR A 104 -14.97 3.79 4.21
C TYR A 104 -13.45 3.55 4.27
N PHE A 105 -12.71 4.35 5.03
CA PHE A 105 -11.28 4.14 5.24
C PHE A 105 -10.95 3.05 6.27
N LYS A 106 -11.95 2.42 6.90
CA LYS A 106 -11.75 1.37 7.93
C LYS A 106 -10.80 0.25 7.46
N TYR A 107 -10.85 -0.09 6.18
CA TYR A 107 -10.02 -1.12 5.55
C TYR A 107 -9.13 -0.55 4.44
N ALA A 108 -8.84 0.76 4.47
CA ALA A 108 -8.01 1.39 3.46
C ALA A 108 -6.60 0.78 3.47
N PRO A 109 -6.07 0.36 2.30
CA PRO A 109 -4.73 -0.19 2.23
C PRO A 109 -3.68 0.93 2.44
N VAL A 110 -2.65 0.63 3.21
CA VAL A 110 -1.49 1.53 3.42
C VAL A 110 -0.44 1.35 2.32
N SER A 111 -0.46 0.21 1.62
CA SER A 111 0.41 -0.07 0.48
C SER A 111 -0.31 0.20 -0.84
N SER A 112 0.45 0.56 -1.88
CA SER A 112 -0.07 0.70 -3.25
C SER A 112 -0.15 -0.62 -4.01
N VAL A 113 -0.02 -1.77 -3.31
CA VAL A 113 0.06 -3.09 -3.95
C VAL A 113 -1.26 -3.44 -4.66
N ASP A 114 -2.41 -3.06 -4.09
CA ASP A 114 -3.71 -3.25 -4.74
C ASP A 114 -3.83 -2.44 -6.04
N VAL A 115 -3.21 -1.25 -6.09
CA VAL A 115 -3.14 -0.43 -7.30
C VAL A 115 -2.29 -1.12 -8.36
N GLU A 116 -1.12 -1.65 -8.00
CA GLU A 116 -0.26 -2.38 -8.96
C GLU A 116 -0.91 -3.66 -9.50
N ARG A 117 -1.56 -4.46 -8.64
CA ARG A 117 -2.27 -5.68 -9.07
C ARG A 117 -3.46 -5.35 -9.98
N SER A 118 -4.19 -4.29 -9.68
CA SER A 118 -5.31 -3.85 -10.52
C SER A 118 -4.81 -3.30 -11.87
N PHE A 119 -3.74 -2.49 -11.91
CA PHE A 119 -3.13 -2.05 -13.17
C PHE A 119 -2.61 -3.21 -14.02
N SER A 120 -2.01 -4.23 -13.41
CA SER A 120 -1.60 -5.45 -14.13
C SER A 120 -2.80 -6.16 -14.77
N THR A 121 -3.91 -6.24 -14.04
CA THR A 121 -5.17 -6.82 -14.54
C THR A 121 -5.75 -5.99 -15.68
N TYR A 122 -5.74 -4.66 -15.55
CA TYR A 122 -6.23 -3.74 -16.58
C TYR A 122 -5.28 -3.60 -17.76
N LYS A 123 -4.03 -4.06 -17.65
CA LYS A 123 -3.06 -4.01 -18.74
C LYS A 123 -3.59 -4.67 -20.01
N THR A 124 -4.39 -5.72 -19.91
CA THR A 124 -5.00 -6.35 -21.09
C THR A 124 -6.05 -5.47 -21.78
N VAL A 125 -6.72 -4.61 -21.02
CA VAL A 125 -7.71 -3.63 -21.53
C VAL A 125 -7.04 -2.38 -22.06
N LEU A 126 -5.96 -1.93 -21.41
CA LEU A 126 -5.21 -0.72 -21.74
C LEU A 126 -4.12 -0.94 -22.79
N ALA A 127 -3.67 -2.18 -22.99
CA ALA A 127 -2.72 -2.51 -24.04
C ALA A 127 -3.36 -2.31 -25.42
N ASP A 128 -2.56 -1.86 -26.37
CA ASP A 128 -2.95 -1.61 -27.76
C ASP A 128 -3.13 -2.92 -28.56
N ASN A 129 -3.84 -3.87 -27.96
CA ASN A 129 -4.04 -5.22 -28.45
C ASN A 129 -5.16 -5.27 -29.50
N ARG A 130 -5.20 -4.35 -30.48
CA ARG A 130 -6.15 -4.31 -31.62
C ARG A 130 -7.64 -4.65 -31.32
N ARG A 131 -8.07 -4.65 -30.06
CA ARG A 131 -9.43 -4.88 -29.61
C ARG A 131 -10.05 -3.50 -29.47
N ARG A 132 -10.80 -3.08 -30.48
CA ARG A 132 -11.61 -1.86 -30.39
C ARG A 132 -12.77 -2.14 -29.43
N PHE A 133 -12.61 -1.78 -28.16
CA PHE A 133 -13.73 -1.73 -27.26
C PHE A 133 -14.64 -0.57 -27.66
N THR A 134 -15.93 -0.83 -27.78
CA THR A 134 -16.92 0.23 -27.62
C THR A 134 -16.89 0.70 -26.16
N PHE A 135 -17.29 1.94 -25.88
CA PHE A 135 -17.31 2.46 -24.51
C PHE A 135 -18.14 1.57 -23.56
N GLU A 136 -19.26 1.03 -24.03
CA GLU A 136 -20.08 0.08 -23.27
C GLU A 136 -19.34 -1.24 -22.96
N ASN A 137 -18.60 -1.78 -23.92
CA ASN A 137 -17.82 -3.01 -23.68
C ASN A 137 -16.63 -2.76 -22.77
N LEU A 138 -16.00 -1.58 -22.85
CA LEU A 138 -14.96 -1.15 -21.91
C LEU A 138 -15.52 -1.05 -20.49
N LYS A 139 -16.66 -0.38 -20.31
CA LYS A 139 -17.37 -0.27 -19.02
C LYS A 139 -17.70 -1.63 -18.44
N LYS A 140 -18.30 -2.53 -19.23
CA LYS A 140 -18.61 -3.90 -18.80
C LYS A 140 -17.36 -4.68 -18.39
N THR A 141 -16.29 -4.56 -19.17
CA THR A 141 -15.02 -5.25 -18.89
C THR A 141 -14.40 -4.76 -17.60
N LEU A 142 -14.38 -3.43 -17.37
CA LEU A 142 -13.91 -2.84 -16.12
C LEU A 142 -14.75 -3.32 -14.93
N ILE A 143 -16.09 -3.30 -15.02
CA ILE A 143 -16.97 -3.78 -13.94
C ILE A 143 -16.67 -5.24 -13.61
N VAL A 144 -16.55 -6.11 -14.62
CA VAL A 144 -16.22 -7.53 -14.41
C VAL A 144 -14.86 -7.68 -13.73
N GLN A 145 -13.83 -6.98 -14.20
CA GLN A 145 -12.48 -7.06 -13.63
C GLN A 145 -12.43 -6.53 -12.20
N CYS A 146 -13.05 -5.39 -11.90
CA CYS A 146 -13.18 -4.84 -10.54
C CYS A 146 -13.84 -5.85 -9.60
N ASN A 147 -14.99 -6.41 -10.01
CA ASN A 147 -15.75 -7.37 -9.18
C ASN A 147 -15.03 -8.71 -9.01
N SER A 148 -14.20 -9.11 -9.97
CA SER A 148 -13.35 -10.30 -9.85
C SER A 148 -12.23 -10.08 -8.83
N HIS A 149 -11.67 -8.88 -8.79
CA HIS A 149 -10.58 -8.51 -7.87
C HIS A 149 -11.05 -8.41 -6.41
N CYS A 150 -12.28 -7.95 -6.17
CA CYS A 150 -12.86 -7.84 -4.83
C CYS A 150 -13.34 -9.18 -4.22
N ASN A 151 -13.48 -10.25 -5.01
CA ASN A 151 -14.11 -11.50 -4.55
C ASN A 151 -13.18 -12.72 -4.51
N GLY A 152 -11.89 -12.58 -4.82
CA GLY A 152 -10.91 -13.69 -4.77
C GLY A 152 -11.25 -14.91 -5.64
N LYS A 153 -12.27 -14.83 -6.52
CA LYS A 153 -12.75 -15.93 -7.35
C LYS A 153 -12.57 -15.57 -8.82
N SER A 154 -11.63 -16.27 -9.46
CA SER A 154 -11.51 -16.31 -10.92
C SER A 154 -12.79 -16.89 -11.52
N ILE A 155 -13.64 -16.05 -12.11
CA ILE A 155 -14.74 -16.54 -12.94
C ILE A 155 -14.20 -16.77 -14.34
N GLU A 156 -14.02 -18.05 -14.69
CA GLU A 156 -13.95 -18.50 -16.08
C GLU A 156 -15.18 -18.00 -16.85
N LYS A 157 -14.92 -17.23 -17.91
CA LYS A 157 -15.66 -17.13 -19.19
C LYS A 157 -15.92 -15.68 -19.62
N ILE A 158 -14.90 -15.08 -20.25
CA ILE A 158 -15.10 -13.97 -21.21
C ILE A 158 -15.10 -14.57 -22.63
N ASN A 159 -16.10 -15.41 -22.93
CA ASN A 159 -16.34 -15.91 -24.29
C ASN A 159 -17.73 -15.51 -24.83
N LEU A 160 -18.34 -14.46 -24.29
CA LEU A 160 -19.70 -14.03 -24.67
C LEU A 160 -19.83 -12.55 -25.06
N LEU A 161 -18.73 -11.80 -25.20
CA LEU A 161 -18.77 -10.39 -25.62
C LEU A 161 -18.15 -10.13 -27.00
N ILE A 162 -18.09 -11.14 -27.86
CA ILE A 162 -17.82 -10.98 -29.29
C ILE A 162 -18.99 -11.59 -30.06
N LYS A 163 -20.04 -10.78 -30.24
CA LYS A 163 -20.87 -10.77 -31.44
C LYS A 163 -21.15 -9.31 -31.77
#